data_AF-A0AAJ5W9B2-F1
#
_entry.id   AF-A0AAJ5W9B2-F1
#
_cell.length_a   1.000
_cell.length_b   1.000
_cell.length_c   1.000
_cell.angle_alpha   90.00
_cell.angle_beta   90.00
_cell.angle_gamma   90.00
#
_symmetry.space_group_name_H-M   'P 1'
#
loop_
_entity.id
_entity.type
_entity.pdbx_description
1 polymer ?
#
loop_
_entity_poly.entity_id
_entity_poly.type
_entity_poly.pdbx_seq_one_letter_code
_entity_poly.pdbx_strand_id
1 'polypeptide(L)'
;MNKFTLSLKMSLILSLSLILMAFTAHTVLDEELVYIQKKLSEHHDNEHSGEQIKRYELNVTNTGFCRYKRYYLSGKVEYFSFNLVKFKDLDYYGTDKNGQLYLRTKGENVIVQTYNDKKEGDVDSMATYMVIPLKNVEPQDLLDLSERLVKMNAQLQALAQK
;
A
#
# COMPACT_ATOMS: atom_id res chain seq x y z
N MET A 1 7.62 -52.01 17.24
CA MET A 1 6.65 -51.21 16.44
C MET A 1 6.22 -49.89 17.09
N ASN A 2 6.05 -49.80 18.42
CA ASN A 2 5.51 -48.59 19.07
C ASN A 2 6.36 -47.30 18.94
N LYS A 3 7.69 -47.40 18.81
CA LYS A 3 8.57 -46.22 18.65
C LYS A 3 8.41 -45.57 17.27
N PHE A 4 8.16 -46.37 16.23
CA PHE A 4 7.99 -45.90 14.86
C PHE A 4 6.67 -45.14 14.68
N THR A 5 5.58 -45.66 15.24
CA THR A 5 4.27 -44.99 15.23
C THR A 5 4.25 -43.72 16.08
N LEU A 6 5.01 -43.68 17.18
CA LEU A 6 5.19 -42.45 17.98
C LEU A 6 5.95 -41.37 17.19
N SER A 7 7.07 -41.73 16.56
CA SER A 7 7.86 -40.80 15.73
C SER A 7 7.05 -40.24 14.56
N LEU A 8 6.23 -41.08 13.91
CA LEU A 8 5.36 -40.65 12.81
C LEU A 8 4.28 -39.67 13.29
N LYS A 9 3.65 -39.94 14.44
CA LYS A 9 2.65 -39.03 15.04
C LYS A 9 3.27 -37.68 15.40
N MET A 10 4.46 -37.66 15.98
CA MET A 10 5.16 -36.40 16.33
C MET A 10 5.54 -35.61 15.08
N SER A 11 6.02 -36.28 14.02
CA SER A 11 6.29 -35.63 12.74
C SER A 11 5.02 -35.04 12.12
N LEU A 12 3.90 -35.76 12.20
CA LEU A 12 2.62 -35.30 11.67
C LEU A 12 2.11 -34.06 12.42
N ILE A 13 2.20 -34.07 13.75
CA ILE A 13 1.83 -32.93 14.60
C ILE A 13 2.72 -31.71 14.29
N LEU A 14 4.03 -31.92 14.12
CA LEU A 14 4.97 -30.84 13.78
C LEU A 14 4.68 -30.26 12.39
N SER A 15 4.38 -31.11 11.40
CA SER A 15 3.99 -30.63 10.07
C SER A 15 2.67 -29.86 10.11
N LEU A 16 1.69 -30.32 10.90
CA LEU A 16 0.41 -29.66 11.05
C LEU A 16 0.54 -28.29 11.74
N SER A 17 1.39 -28.18 12.77
CA SER A 17 1.64 -26.90 13.44
C SER A 17 2.33 -25.89 12.53
N LEU A 18 3.27 -26.32 11.70
CA LEU A 18 3.91 -25.46 10.68
C LEU A 18 2.92 -24.96 9.63
N ILE A 19 2.01 -25.84 9.17
CA ILE A 19 0.95 -25.46 8.22
C ILE A 19 0.02 -24.42 8.85
N LEU A 20 -0.45 -24.65 10.09
CA LEU A 20 -1.33 -23.71 10.79
C LEU A 20 -0.67 -22.33 11.00
N MET A 21 0.62 -22.30 11.37
CA MET A 21 1.39 -21.05 11.50
C MET A 21 1.58 -20.31 10.17
N ALA A 22 1.68 -21.03 9.04
CA ALA A 22 1.79 -20.40 7.73
C ALA A 22 0.47 -19.70 7.31
N PHE A 23 -0.68 -20.30 7.62
CA PHE A 23 -1.98 -19.70 7.32
C PHE A 23 -2.26 -18.45 8.17
N THR A 24 -1.91 -18.44 9.46
CA THR A 24 -2.11 -17.26 10.32
C THR A 24 -1.25 -16.07 9.91
N ALA A 25 -0.05 -16.31 9.38
CA ALA A 25 0.79 -15.23 8.86
C ALA A 25 0.16 -14.55 7.62
N HIS A 26 -0.52 -15.31 6.76
CA HIS A 26 -1.18 -14.77 5.58
C HIS A 26 -2.43 -13.95 5.91
N THR A 27 -3.23 -14.39 6.89
CA THR A 27 -4.43 -13.66 7.32
C THR A 27 -4.10 -12.29 7.90
N VAL A 28 -3.04 -12.19 8.71
CA VAL A 28 -2.60 -10.91 9.30
C VAL A 28 -2.12 -9.93 8.22
N LEU A 29 -1.43 -10.41 7.19
CA LEU A 29 -0.99 -9.57 6.06
C LEU A 29 -2.19 -8.95 5.33
N ASP A 30 -3.23 -9.75 5.11
CA ASP A 30 -4.43 -9.32 4.40
C ASP A 30 -5.22 -8.28 5.21
N GLU A 31 -5.36 -8.48 6.53
CA GLU A 31 -6.03 -7.52 7.43
C GLU A 31 -5.40 -6.12 7.39
N GLU A 32 -4.07 -6.04 7.41
CA GLU A 32 -3.37 -4.76 7.38
C GLU A 32 -3.50 -4.05 6.02
N LEU A 33 -3.39 -4.79 4.91
CA LEU A 33 -3.59 -4.24 3.57
C LEU A 33 -5.03 -3.76 3.36
N VAL A 34 -6.01 -4.52 3.87
CA VAL A 34 -7.43 -4.14 3.85
C VAL A 34 -7.65 -2.86 4.67
N TYR A 35 -7.02 -2.72 5.83
CA TYR A 35 -7.13 -1.48 6.59
C TYR A 35 -6.52 -0.29 5.84
N ILE A 36 -5.31 -0.43 5.29
CA ILE A 36 -4.64 0.64 4.54
C ILE A 36 -5.53 1.06 3.35
N GLN A 37 -6.04 0.09 2.58
CA GLN A 37 -6.98 0.36 1.48
C GLN A 37 -8.21 1.13 1.97
N LYS A 38 -8.82 0.67 3.07
CA LYS A 38 -10.02 1.28 3.64
C LYS A 38 -9.76 2.72 4.03
N LYS A 39 -8.74 3.00 4.85
CA LYS A 39 -8.43 4.35 5.33
C LYS A 39 -8.09 5.30 4.19
N LEU A 40 -7.26 4.86 3.23
CA LEU A 40 -6.93 5.70 2.09
C LEU A 40 -8.16 6.03 1.23
N SER A 41 -9.11 5.10 1.11
CA SER A 41 -10.36 5.32 0.35
C SER A 41 -11.34 6.21 1.09
N GLU A 42 -11.50 6.02 2.40
CA GLU A 42 -12.41 6.80 3.26
C GLU A 42 -12.04 8.29 3.28
N HIS A 43 -10.74 8.57 3.36
CA HIS A 43 -10.24 9.93 3.47
C HIS A 43 -9.82 10.55 2.13
N HIS A 44 -10.00 9.88 0.99
CA HIS A 44 -9.55 10.43 -0.29
C HIS A 44 -10.26 11.74 -0.64
N ASP A 45 -9.49 12.77 -1.02
CA ASP A 45 -10.03 14.05 -1.47
C ASP A 45 -10.02 14.17 -3.00
N ASN A 46 -11.22 14.18 -3.59
CA ASN A 46 -11.44 14.39 -5.03
C ASN A 46 -11.71 15.84 -5.42
N GLU A 47 -11.97 16.70 -4.44
CA GLU A 47 -12.51 18.05 -4.67
C GLU A 47 -11.41 19.12 -4.63
N HIS A 48 -10.31 18.90 -3.90
CA HIS A 48 -9.24 19.89 -3.71
C HIS A 48 -8.11 19.90 -4.75
N SER A 49 -8.15 19.09 -5.80
CA SER A 49 -7.18 19.21 -6.90
C SER A 49 -7.59 20.34 -7.83
N GLY A 50 -6.75 21.37 -7.97
CA GLY A 50 -7.00 22.52 -8.87
C GLY A 50 -7.24 22.16 -10.34
N GLU A 51 -6.97 20.93 -10.75
CA GLU A 51 -7.48 20.31 -11.98
C GLU A 51 -8.62 19.35 -11.62
N GLN A 52 -9.79 19.54 -12.24
CA GLN A 52 -10.98 18.73 -11.95
C GLN A 52 -10.74 17.24 -12.31
N ILE A 53 -10.52 16.43 -11.28
CA ILE A 53 -10.47 14.97 -11.37
C ILE A 53 -11.88 14.48 -11.66
N LYS A 54 -12.06 13.77 -12.78
CA LYS A 54 -13.31 13.12 -13.16
C LYS A 54 -13.61 11.91 -12.28
N ARG A 55 -12.57 11.09 -12.03
CA ARG A 55 -12.60 9.90 -11.18
C ARG A 55 -11.18 9.48 -10.83
N TYR A 56 -11.07 8.65 -9.81
CA TYR A 56 -9.81 8.04 -9.42
C TYR A 56 -10.00 6.53 -9.16
N GLU A 57 -8.90 5.80 -9.17
CA GLU A 57 -8.80 4.42 -8.75
C GLU A 57 -7.63 4.34 -7.76
N LEU A 58 -7.88 3.91 -6.53
CA LEU A 58 -6.86 3.68 -5.52
C LEU A 58 -6.95 2.24 -5.04
N ASN A 59 -5.89 1.47 -5.26
CA ASN A 59 -5.88 0.04 -4.96
C ASN A 59 -4.57 -0.38 -4.30
N VAL A 60 -4.67 -0.98 -3.13
CA VAL A 60 -3.61 -1.64 -2.40
C VAL A 60 -3.79 -3.14 -2.62
N THR A 61 -2.84 -3.76 -3.31
CA THR A 61 -2.89 -5.19 -3.64
C THR A 61 -2.38 -6.04 -2.48
N ASN A 62 -2.82 -7.30 -2.43
CA ASN A 62 -2.28 -8.34 -1.54
C ASN A 62 -0.77 -8.61 -1.73
N THR A 63 -0.20 -8.19 -2.86
CA THR A 63 1.24 -8.25 -3.17
C THR A 63 2.02 -7.03 -2.69
N GLY A 64 1.36 -6.08 -2.01
CA GLY A 64 2.00 -4.90 -1.44
C GLY A 64 2.20 -3.75 -2.42
N PHE A 65 1.50 -3.72 -3.57
CA PHE A 65 1.50 -2.55 -4.44
C PHE A 65 0.35 -1.61 -4.09
N CYS A 66 0.66 -0.34 -3.85
CA CYS A 66 -0.33 0.73 -3.80
C CYS A 66 -0.33 1.44 -5.16
N ARG A 67 -1.43 1.32 -5.90
CA ARG A 67 -1.63 1.89 -7.22
C ARG A 67 -2.64 3.00 -7.14
N TYR A 68 -2.28 4.17 -7.62
CA TYR A 68 -3.15 5.33 -7.65
C TYR A 68 -3.26 5.84 -9.08
N LYS A 69 -4.47 5.85 -9.62
CA LYS A 69 -4.76 6.31 -10.97
C LYS A 69 -5.78 7.43 -10.92
N ARG A 70 -5.48 8.54 -11.60
CA ARG A 70 -6.36 9.70 -11.70
C ARG A 70 -6.77 9.89 -13.15
N TYR A 71 -8.05 10.18 -13.35
CA TYR A 71 -8.60 10.53 -14.64
C TYR A 71 -9.12 11.95 -14.56
N TYR A 72 -8.60 12.83 -15.40
CA TYR A 72 -8.96 14.24 -15.42
C TYR A 72 -10.06 14.51 -16.45
N LEU A 73 -10.86 15.55 -16.23
CA LEU A 73 -11.85 15.98 -17.22
C LEU A 73 -11.23 16.40 -18.57
N SER A 74 -9.95 16.78 -18.57
CA SER A 74 -9.18 17.10 -19.78
C SER A 74 -8.91 15.89 -20.69
N GLY A 75 -9.13 14.66 -20.20
CA GLY A 75 -8.71 13.42 -20.83
C GLY A 75 -7.32 12.92 -20.39
N LYS A 76 -6.57 13.75 -19.65
CA LYS A 76 -5.30 13.35 -19.04
C LYS A 76 -5.54 12.21 -18.05
N VAL A 77 -4.61 11.26 -18.02
CA VAL A 77 -4.56 10.18 -17.03
C VAL A 77 -3.20 10.23 -16.36
N GLU A 78 -3.18 10.06 -15.04
CA GLU A 78 -1.95 9.88 -14.28
C GLU A 78 -2.00 8.57 -13.53
N TYR A 79 -0.90 7.83 -13.51
CA TYR A 79 -0.77 6.55 -12.87
C TYR A 79 0.48 6.53 -12.00
N PHE A 80 0.29 6.12 -10.76
CA PHE A 80 1.33 5.94 -9.78
C PHE A 80 1.31 4.49 -9.30
N SER A 81 2.47 3.85 -9.20
CA SER A 81 2.60 2.53 -8.61
C SER A 81 3.73 2.52 -7.60
N PHE A 82 3.36 2.40 -6.34
CA PHE A 82 4.24 2.37 -5.18
C PHE A 82 4.35 0.94 -4.64
N ASN A 83 5.57 0.44 -4.43
CA ASN A 83 5.79 -0.86 -3.79
C ASN A 83 6.05 -0.69 -2.29
N LEU A 84 5.16 -1.24 -1.45
CA LEU A 84 5.25 -1.20 0.02
C LEU A 84 6.53 -1.84 0.56
N VAL A 85 7.17 -2.77 -0.15
CA VAL A 85 8.50 -3.31 0.23
C VAL A 85 9.56 -2.20 0.29
N LYS A 86 9.40 -1.16 -0.54
CA LYS A 86 10.32 -0.03 -0.66
C LYS A 86 9.93 1.16 0.22
N PHE A 87 8.86 1.03 1.01
CA PHE A 87 8.44 2.05 1.96
C PHE A 87 9.60 2.48 2.87
N LYS A 88 9.71 3.80 3.05
CA LYS A 88 10.71 4.45 3.89
C LYS A 88 10.04 5.23 5.01
N ASP A 89 9.08 6.08 4.64
CA ASP A 89 8.50 7.05 5.56
C ASP A 89 7.15 7.58 5.07
N LEU A 90 6.44 8.26 5.97
CA LEU A 90 5.15 8.89 5.76
C LEU A 90 5.20 10.35 6.23
N ASP A 91 4.97 11.30 5.31
CA ASP A 91 4.71 12.69 5.70
C ASP A 91 3.26 13.07 5.39
N TYR A 92 2.73 14.01 6.17
CA TYR A 92 1.46 14.65 5.88
C TYR A 92 1.62 16.17 5.93
N TYR A 93 1.26 16.85 4.84
CA TYR A 93 1.27 18.30 4.75
C TYR A 93 -0.15 18.80 4.60
N GLY A 94 -0.69 19.44 5.64
CA GLY A 94 -2.05 19.97 5.62
C GLY A 94 -2.62 20.18 7.01
N THR A 95 -3.95 20.18 7.07
CA THR A 95 -4.76 20.28 8.28
C THR A 95 -5.56 18.99 8.49
N ASP A 96 -6.32 18.93 9.57
CA ASP A 96 -7.33 17.89 9.80
C ASP A 96 -8.41 17.86 8.70
N LYS A 97 -8.70 18.99 8.04
CA LYS A 97 -9.72 19.08 6.99
C LYS A 97 -9.25 18.64 5.62
N ASN A 98 -8.03 18.99 5.25
CA ASN A 98 -7.45 18.67 3.93
C ASN A 98 -5.92 18.66 3.98
N GLY A 99 -5.32 17.84 3.12
CA GLY A 99 -3.86 17.76 3.04
C GLY A 99 -3.38 16.75 2.02
N GLN A 100 -2.07 16.58 1.99
CA GLN A 100 -1.37 15.69 1.08
C GLN A 100 -0.57 14.66 1.89
N LEU A 101 -0.88 13.39 1.68
CA LEU A 101 -0.14 12.27 2.23
C LEU A 101 0.99 11.88 1.28
N TYR A 102 2.23 11.93 1.74
CA TYR A 102 3.41 11.55 0.98
C TYR A 102 3.90 10.19 1.44
N LEU A 103 3.77 9.19 0.57
CA LEU A 103 4.35 7.87 0.76
C LEU A 103 5.75 7.86 0.15
N ARG A 104 6.79 7.79 0.99
CA ARG A 104 8.19 7.86 0.55
C ARG A 104 8.80 6.48 0.38
N THR A 105 9.69 6.36 -0.62
CA THR A 105 10.44 5.14 -0.89
C THR A 105 11.95 5.29 -0.67
N LYS A 106 12.63 4.14 -0.51
CA LYS A 106 14.09 4.05 -0.49
C LYS A 106 14.65 4.16 -1.92
N GLY A 107 14.89 5.38 -2.40
CA GLY A 107 15.35 5.66 -3.77
C GLY A 107 14.17 5.86 -4.73
N GLU A 108 14.39 5.78 -6.05
CA GLU A 108 13.34 5.98 -7.06
C GLU A 108 12.57 4.68 -7.30
N ASN A 109 11.52 4.41 -6.50
CA ASN A 109 10.74 3.16 -6.59
C ASN A 109 9.23 3.39 -6.74
N VAL A 110 8.85 4.57 -7.21
CA VAL A 110 7.47 4.88 -7.60
C VAL A 110 7.45 5.06 -9.10
N ILE A 111 6.71 4.20 -9.81
CA ILE A 111 6.47 4.42 -11.24
C ILE A 111 5.46 5.54 -11.37
N VAL A 112 5.77 6.55 -12.19
CA VAL A 112 4.91 7.70 -12.50
C VAL A 112 4.72 7.76 -14.01
N GLN A 113 3.48 7.59 -14.43
CA GLN A 113 3.09 7.61 -15.84
C GLN A 113 1.98 8.61 -16.09
N THR A 114 2.10 9.38 -17.16
CA THR A 114 1.03 10.26 -17.64
C THR A 114 0.64 9.88 -19.05
N TYR A 115 -0.64 10.07 -19.38
CA TYR A 115 -1.19 9.84 -20.71
C TYR A 115 -2.09 11.00 -21.09
N ASN A 116 -2.07 11.41 -22.36
CA ASN A 116 -2.83 12.53 -22.91
C ASN A 116 -2.57 13.86 -22.20
N ASP A 117 -1.37 14.08 -21.68
CA ASP A 117 -0.99 15.38 -21.13
C ASP A 117 -0.70 16.36 -22.28
N LYS A 118 -1.54 17.39 -22.41
CA LYS A 118 -1.40 18.40 -23.48
C LYS A 118 -0.24 19.37 -23.25
N LYS A 119 0.25 19.50 -22.01
CA LYS A 119 1.30 20.47 -21.65
C LYS A 119 2.68 19.81 -21.70
N GLU A 120 2.82 18.65 -21.07
CA GLU A 120 4.12 17.99 -20.89
C GLU A 120 4.29 16.73 -21.74
N GLY A 121 3.22 16.25 -22.37
CA GLY A 121 3.23 14.98 -23.09
C GLY A 121 3.18 13.77 -22.15
N ASP A 122 3.18 12.58 -22.76
CA ASP A 122 3.17 11.33 -22.00
C ASP A 122 4.54 11.11 -21.34
N VAL A 123 4.53 10.99 -20.02
CA VAL A 123 5.72 10.79 -19.19
C VAL A 123 5.73 9.35 -18.69
N ASP A 124 6.91 8.74 -18.67
CA ASP A 124 7.19 7.48 -17.97
C ASP A 124 8.47 7.66 -17.17
N SER A 125 8.34 7.73 -15.85
CA SER A 125 9.44 8.10 -14.96
C SER A 125 9.38 7.36 -13.63
N MET A 126 10.49 7.41 -12.89
CA MET A 126 10.58 6.91 -11.53
C MET A 126 10.66 8.09 -10.56
N ALA A 127 9.98 7.98 -9.43
CA ALA A 127 9.97 9.00 -8.37
C ALA A 127 10.30 8.37 -7.01
N THR A 128 10.66 9.23 -6.06
CA THR A 128 10.98 8.84 -4.69
C THR A 128 9.77 8.82 -3.76
N TYR A 129 8.63 9.34 -4.20
CA TYR A 129 7.40 9.40 -3.41
C TYR A 129 6.14 9.34 -4.28
N MET A 130 5.03 8.98 -3.66
CA MET A 130 3.68 9.07 -4.22
C MET A 130 2.83 9.99 -3.32
N VAL A 131 2.03 10.86 -3.91
CA VAL A 131 1.17 11.79 -3.16
C VAL A 131 -0.30 11.41 -3.31
N ILE A 132 -0.99 11.26 -2.19
CA ILE A 132 -2.43 11.01 -2.14
C ILE A 132 -3.09 12.20 -1.43
N PRO A 133 -3.99 12.94 -2.09
CA PRO A 133 -4.75 14.00 -1.43
C PRO A 133 -5.78 13.38 -0.49
N LEU A 134 -5.82 13.85 0.75
CA LEU A 134 -6.75 13.38 1.78
C LEU A 134 -7.55 14.54 2.39
N LYS A 135 -8.71 14.20 2.96
CA LYS A 135 -9.61 15.09 3.70
C LYS A 135 -10.13 14.44 4.97
N ASN A 136 -10.49 15.28 5.93
CA ASN A 136 -11.08 14.89 7.21
C ASN A 136 -10.25 13.79 7.92
N VAL A 137 -8.94 13.98 8.01
CA VAL A 137 -8.01 13.00 8.62
C VAL A 137 -7.64 13.48 10.01
N GLU A 138 -7.95 12.70 11.04
CA GLU A 138 -7.52 13.01 12.39
C GLU A 138 -6.04 12.61 12.59
N PRO A 139 -5.32 13.26 13.54
CA PRO A 139 -3.93 12.88 13.83
C PRO A 139 -3.77 11.40 14.19
N GLN A 140 -4.76 10.79 14.85
CA GLN A 140 -4.74 9.37 15.19
C GLN A 140 -4.84 8.48 13.94
N ASP A 141 -5.63 8.86 12.93
CA ASP A 141 -5.71 8.11 11.68
C ASP A 141 -4.37 8.06 10.96
N LEU A 142 -3.59 9.15 10.99
CA LEU A 142 -2.25 9.20 10.41
C LEU A 142 -1.25 8.33 11.18
N LEU A 143 -1.32 8.34 12.51
CA LEU A 143 -0.50 7.48 13.36
C LEU A 143 -0.77 6.00 13.08
N ASP A 144 -2.04 5.61 13.12
CA ASP A 144 -2.46 4.23 12.84
C ASP A 144 -2.05 3.80 11.43
N LEU A 145 -2.23 4.67 10.43
CA LEU A 145 -1.83 4.38 9.06
C LEU A 145 -0.30 4.19 8.95
N SER A 146 0.49 5.04 9.60
CA SER A 146 1.95 4.95 9.63
C SER A 146 2.42 3.64 10.26
N GLU A 147 1.89 3.28 11.43
CA GLU A 147 2.24 2.04 12.13
C GLU A 147 1.96 0.81 11.27
N ARG A 148 0.82 0.79 10.57
CA ARG A 148 0.43 -0.33 9.70
C ARG A 148 1.28 -0.40 8.45
N LEU A 149 1.64 0.73 7.85
CA LEU A 149 2.59 0.77 6.72
C LEU A 149 3.97 0.24 7.12
N VAL A 150 4.47 0.62 8.30
CA VAL A 150 5.74 0.11 8.85
C VAL A 150 5.67 -1.40 9.09
N LYS A 151 4.60 -1.87 9.73
CA LYS A 151 4.37 -3.30 9.98
C LYS A 151 4.30 -4.10 8.68
N MET A 152 3.56 -3.59 7.70
CA MET A 152 3.46 -4.19 6.36
C MET A 152 4.79 -4.23 5.63
N ASN A 153 5.58 -3.17 5.70
CA ASN A 153 6.92 -3.14 5.11
C ASN A 153 7.80 -4.26 5.66
N ALA A 154 7.81 -4.44 6.98
CA ALA A 154 8.60 -5.49 7.65
C ALA A 154 8.13 -6.90 7.24
N GLN A 155 6.81 -7.13 7.19
CA GLN A 155 6.24 -8.42 6.79
C GLN A 155 6.56 -8.76 5.32
N LEU A 156 6.39 -7.80 4.41
CA LEU A 156 6.66 -8.01 2.99
C LEU A 156 8.16 -8.22 2.72
N GLN A 157 9.05 -7.55 3.47
CA GLN A 157 10.50 -7.80 3.38
C GLN A 157 10.87 -9.22 3.83
N ALA A 158 10.26 -9.72 4.91
CA ALA A 158 10.48 -11.08 5.38
C ALA A 158 10.00 -12.14 4.36
N LEU A 159 8.95 -11.84 3.59
CA LEU A 159 8.46 -12.70 2.51
C LEU A 159 9.35 -12.63 1.26
N ALA A 160 9.89 -11.45 0.92
CA ALA A 160 10.74 -11.26 -0.26
C ALA A 160 12.15 -11.88 -0.13
N GLN A 161 12.56 -12.29 1.07
CA GLN A 161 13.86 -12.93 1.33
C GLN A 161 13.80 -14.47 1.33
N LYS A 162 12.61 -15.05 1.14
CA LYS A 162 12.43 -16.50 0.95
C LYS A 162 12.46 -16.88 -0.52
#